data_AF-A0A543CTW9-F1
#
_entry.id   AF-A0A543CTW9-F1
#
_cell.length_a   1.000
_cell.length_b   1.000
_cell.length_c   1.000
_cell.angle_alpha   90.00
_cell.angle_beta   90.00
_cell.angle_gamma   90.00
#
_symmetry.space_group_name_H-M   'P 1'
#
loop_
_entity.id
_entity.type
_entity.pdbx_description
1 polymer ?
#
loop_
_entity_poly.entity_id
_entity_poly.type
_entity_poly.pdbx_seq_one_letter_code
_entity_poly.pdbx_strand_id
1 'polypeptide(L)'
;MDEAALPTALQEALRTKTAGATGVARLAIAGLLEIVDDRGALEQAAAILAARLPGYAPIWHIADAVHGDEPAAALLRIRGELDEAVGKSVAAAAAWVADRGGAVAVAPSSSVVSQVLARLGHGPDDGAAIALAGADAIGPAEVLNIKGTAELAARLPTLVVTTSLKLVPGSVFSRLGAPVFERIPLRAFAAVALDGEILDPADVGRRAAAIGG
;
A
#
# COMPACT_ATOMS: atom_id res chain seq x y z
N MET A 1 24.02 10.53 -6.78
CA MET A 1 24.26 9.79 -5.53
C MET A 1 24.31 8.30 -5.84
N ASP A 2 25.27 7.57 -5.27
CA ASP A 2 25.32 6.10 -5.34
C ASP A 2 24.33 5.48 -4.34
N GLU A 3 23.71 4.34 -4.66
CA GLU A 3 22.82 3.61 -3.73
C GLU A 3 23.54 3.24 -2.43
N ALA A 4 24.84 2.99 -2.48
CA ALA A 4 25.66 2.72 -1.30
C ALA A 4 25.83 3.95 -0.38
N ALA A 5 25.60 5.15 -0.89
CA ALA A 5 25.69 6.41 -0.14
C ALA A 5 24.34 6.85 0.45
N LEU A 6 23.25 6.13 0.17
CA LEU A 6 21.94 6.41 0.76
C LEU A 6 21.94 6.11 2.27
N PRO A 7 21.15 6.84 3.07
CA PRO A 7 20.81 6.46 4.45
C PRO A 7 20.41 4.98 4.57
N THR A 8 20.77 4.35 5.69
CA THR A 8 20.55 2.90 5.92
C THR A 8 19.10 2.49 5.69
N ALA A 9 18.14 3.29 6.19
CA ALA A 9 16.72 3.01 6.02
C ALA A 9 16.29 2.99 4.53
N LEU A 10 16.87 3.86 3.68
CA LEU A 10 16.60 3.85 2.24
C LEU A 10 17.20 2.61 1.56
N GLN A 11 18.41 2.21 1.94
CA GLN A 11 19.02 0.98 1.43
C GLN A 11 18.17 -0.24 1.79
N GLU A 12 17.63 -0.27 3.02
CA GLU A 12 16.72 -1.33 3.46
C GLU A 12 15.41 -1.32 2.66
N ALA A 13 14.81 -0.14 2.45
CA ALA A 13 13.60 0.03 1.64
C ALA A 13 13.76 -0.56 0.22
N LEU A 14 14.95 -0.42 -0.37
CA LEU A 14 15.26 -0.93 -1.71
C LEU A 14 15.53 -2.44 -1.76
N ARG A 15 15.92 -3.06 -0.65
CA ARG A 15 16.38 -4.47 -0.60
C ARG A 15 15.38 -5.42 0.04
N THR A 16 14.49 -4.91 0.89
CA THR A 16 13.54 -5.74 1.62
C THR A 16 12.60 -6.49 0.67
N LYS A 17 12.46 -7.80 0.92
CA LYS A 17 11.53 -8.69 0.19
C LYS A 17 10.34 -9.10 1.04
N THR A 18 10.38 -8.77 2.33
CA THR A 18 9.41 -9.18 3.34
C THR A 18 8.53 -8.02 3.79
N ALA A 19 8.99 -6.79 3.63
CA ALA A 19 8.14 -5.63 3.84
C ALA A 19 7.25 -5.40 2.61
N GLY A 20 5.93 -5.51 2.79
CA GLY A 20 4.98 -5.00 1.81
C GLY A 20 5.10 -3.48 1.67
N ALA A 21 4.41 -2.88 0.69
CA ALA A 21 4.59 -1.47 0.33
C ALA A 21 4.37 -0.46 1.48
N THR A 22 3.58 -0.79 2.52
CA THR A 22 3.47 0.05 3.75
C THR A 22 4.79 0.07 4.54
N GLY A 23 5.46 -1.07 4.69
CA GLY A 23 6.75 -1.14 5.40
C GLY A 23 7.85 -0.44 4.61
N VAL A 24 7.85 -0.60 3.28
CA VAL A 24 8.75 0.13 2.38
C VAL A 24 8.53 1.65 2.50
N ALA A 25 7.28 2.12 2.57
CA ALA A 25 6.98 3.54 2.78
C ALA A 25 7.53 4.08 4.10
N ARG A 26 7.40 3.32 5.21
CA ARG A 26 7.97 3.72 6.51
C ARG A 26 9.49 3.88 6.46
N LEU A 27 10.19 2.92 5.86
CA LEU A 27 11.64 2.98 5.70
C LEU A 27 12.07 4.14 4.80
N ALA A 28 11.35 4.34 3.69
CA ALA A 28 11.58 5.45 2.77
C ALA A 28 11.44 6.81 3.48
N ILE A 29 10.35 7.02 4.23
CA ILE A 29 10.14 8.28 4.96
C ILE A 29 11.20 8.48 6.03
N ALA A 30 11.54 7.43 6.80
CA ALA A 30 12.57 7.50 7.83
C ALA A 30 13.92 7.97 7.25
N GLY A 31 14.38 7.33 6.17
CA GLY A 31 15.65 7.68 5.55
C GLY A 31 15.64 9.03 4.83
N LEU A 32 14.53 9.45 4.22
CA LEU A 32 14.42 10.78 3.62
C LEU A 32 14.46 11.90 4.66
N LEU A 33 13.87 11.68 5.85
CA LEU A 33 13.92 12.65 6.95
C LEU A 33 15.33 12.83 7.52
N GLU A 34 16.23 11.86 7.37
CA GLU A 34 17.65 11.99 7.79
C GLU A 34 18.45 12.96 6.92
N ILE A 35 18.02 13.17 5.67
CA ILE A 35 18.73 14.01 4.68
C ILE A 35 17.88 15.21 4.23
N VAL A 36 16.81 15.53 4.95
CA VAL A 36 15.80 16.50 4.50
C VAL A 36 16.33 17.93 4.38
N ASP A 37 17.41 18.25 5.11
CA ASP A 37 18.08 19.56 5.06
C ASP A 37 18.98 19.71 3.83
N ASP A 38 19.32 18.63 3.13
CA ASP A 38 20.04 18.65 1.84
C ASP A 38 19.05 18.38 0.70
N ARG A 39 18.56 19.47 0.09
CA ARG A 39 17.58 19.39 -1.00
C ARG A 39 18.08 18.58 -2.19
N GLY A 40 19.36 18.70 -2.54
CA GLY A 40 19.94 18.00 -3.68
C GLY A 40 20.05 16.49 -3.43
N ALA A 41 20.41 16.08 -2.22
CA ALA A 41 20.42 14.68 -1.82
C ALA A 41 18.99 14.12 -1.72
N LEU A 42 18.06 14.88 -1.15
CA LEU A 42 16.66 14.49 -0.98
C LEU A 42 15.97 14.20 -2.32
N GLU A 43 16.09 15.10 -3.31
CA GLU A 43 15.52 14.91 -4.65
C GLU A 43 16.14 13.71 -5.37
N GLN A 44 17.47 13.53 -5.26
CA GLN A 44 18.16 12.37 -5.84
C GLN A 44 17.70 11.06 -5.20
N ALA A 45 17.53 11.02 -3.87
CA ALA A 45 17.03 9.84 -3.17
C ALA A 45 15.59 9.50 -3.60
N ALA A 46 14.71 10.50 -3.67
CA ALA A 46 13.33 10.30 -4.13
C ALA A 46 13.27 9.77 -5.57
N ALA A 47 14.11 10.30 -6.47
CA ALA A 47 14.20 9.81 -7.84
C ALA A 47 14.68 8.34 -7.92
N ILE A 48 15.68 7.96 -7.10
CA ILE A 48 16.14 6.57 -7.00
C ILE A 48 15.00 5.67 -6.51
N LEU A 49 14.30 6.06 -5.44
CA LEU A 49 13.17 5.28 -4.91
C LEU A 49 12.09 5.08 -5.98
N ALA A 50 11.67 6.14 -6.68
CA ALA A 50 10.67 6.07 -7.74
C ALA A 50 11.09 5.15 -8.90
N ALA A 51 12.36 5.19 -9.29
CA ALA A 51 12.90 4.35 -10.36
C ALA A 51 13.00 2.87 -9.95
N ARG A 52 13.37 2.59 -8.69
CA ARG A 52 13.64 1.24 -8.19
C ARG A 52 12.40 0.55 -7.63
N LEU A 53 11.37 1.29 -7.24
CA LEU A 53 10.14 0.79 -6.65
C LEU A 53 8.88 1.21 -7.47
N PRO A 54 8.86 0.97 -8.79
CA PRO A 54 7.86 1.55 -9.70
C PRO A 54 6.44 1.00 -9.51
N GLY A 55 6.25 -0.05 -8.70
CA GLY A 55 4.92 -0.61 -8.43
C GLY A 55 4.22 -0.04 -7.19
N TYR A 56 4.89 0.78 -6.39
CA TYR A 56 4.40 1.17 -5.07
C TYR A 56 3.82 2.59 -5.10
N ALA A 57 2.48 2.69 -5.01
CA ALA A 57 1.79 3.99 -4.89
C ALA A 57 2.33 4.89 -3.77
N PRO A 58 2.68 4.39 -2.57
CA PRO A 58 3.27 5.22 -1.53
C PRO A 58 4.54 5.95 -1.96
N ILE A 59 5.35 5.32 -2.81
CA ILE A 59 6.60 5.94 -3.28
C ILE A 59 6.32 7.12 -4.21
N TRP A 60 5.23 7.08 -4.98
CA TRP A 60 4.78 8.24 -5.76
C TRP A 60 4.39 9.41 -4.85
N HIS A 61 3.55 9.18 -3.83
CA HIS A 61 3.16 10.22 -2.86
C HIS A 61 4.36 10.79 -2.10
N ILE A 62 5.29 9.93 -1.69
CA ILE A 62 6.53 10.34 -1.00
C ILE A 62 7.41 11.18 -1.93
N ALA A 63 7.56 10.76 -3.18
CA ALA A 63 8.32 11.53 -4.17
C ALA A 63 7.66 12.88 -4.44
N ASP A 64 6.33 12.94 -4.58
CA ASP A 64 5.59 14.19 -4.75
C ASP A 64 5.79 15.14 -3.54
N ALA A 65 5.69 14.61 -2.32
CA ALA A 65 5.94 15.35 -1.09
C ALA A 65 7.37 15.94 -1.02
N VAL A 66 8.37 15.21 -1.54
CA VAL A 66 9.76 15.69 -1.63
C VAL A 66 9.89 16.89 -2.57
N HIS A 67 9.11 16.95 -3.65
CA HIS A 67 9.20 18.06 -4.60
C HIS A 67 8.50 19.33 -4.12
N GLY A 68 7.62 19.24 -3.12
CA GLY A 68 6.90 20.38 -2.55
C GLY A 68 7.79 21.38 -1.78
N ASP A 69 7.15 22.49 -1.35
CA ASP A 69 7.82 23.61 -0.67
C ASP A 69 8.30 23.25 0.75
N GLU A 70 7.61 22.35 1.44
CA GLU A 70 7.92 21.92 2.82
C GLU A 70 8.06 20.38 2.92
N PRO A 71 9.13 19.77 2.37
CA PRO A 71 9.28 18.32 2.34
C PRO A 71 9.25 17.66 3.71
N ALA A 72 9.91 18.25 4.71
CA ALA A 72 9.96 17.71 6.07
C ALA A 72 8.55 17.59 6.68
N ALA A 73 7.76 18.68 6.60
CA ALA A 73 6.40 18.71 7.13
C ALA A 73 5.50 17.72 6.38
N ALA A 74 5.62 17.64 5.05
CA ALA A 74 4.85 16.70 4.24
C ALA A 74 5.18 15.24 4.57
N LEU A 75 6.46 14.87 4.66
CA LEU A 75 6.91 13.52 5.02
C LEU A 75 6.47 13.13 6.44
N LEU A 76 6.58 14.05 7.41
CA LEU A 76 6.14 13.83 8.78
C LEU A 76 4.62 13.61 8.87
N ARG A 77 3.84 14.37 8.11
CA ARG A 77 2.39 14.20 8.01
C ARG A 77 2.02 12.85 7.43
N ILE A 78 2.62 12.46 6.29
CA ILE A 78 2.41 11.13 5.69
C ILE A 78 2.74 10.03 6.70
N ARG A 79 3.85 10.17 7.45
CA ARG A 79 4.22 9.19 8.48
C ARG A 79 3.17 9.07 9.58
N GLY A 80 2.70 10.20 10.11
CA GLY A 80 1.69 10.23 11.17
C GLY A 80 0.36 9.62 10.72
N GLU A 81 -0.10 9.99 9.53
CA GLU A 81 -1.35 9.49 8.94
C GLU A 81 -1.27 8.00 8.60
N LEU A 82 -0.11 7.51 8.14
CA LEU A 82 0.05 6.12 7.71
C LEU A 82 -0.21 5.12 8.84
N ASP A 83 0.37 5.33 10.02
CA ASP A 83 0.23 4.38 11.13
C ASP A 83 -1.19 4.36 11.70
N GLU A 84 -1.82 5.54 11.80
CA GLU A 84 -3.21 5.66 12.22
C GLU A 84 -4.15 4.99 11.20
N ALA A 85 -3.97 5.27 9.91
CA ALA A 85 -4.76 4.71 8.82
C ALA A 85 -4.64 3.18 8.75
N VAL A 86 -3.43 2.63 8.93
CA VAL A 86 -3.21 1.18 9.02
C VAL A 86 -3.96 0.60 10.20
N GLY A 87 -3.85 1.19 11.39
CA GLY A 87 -4.54 0.72 12.58
C GLY A 87 -6.07 0.67 12.42
N LYS A 88 -6.64 1.74 11.86
CA LYS A 88 -8.08 1.83 11.56
C LYS A 88 -8.51 0.78 10.54
N SER A 89 -7.78 0.62 9.44
CA SER A 89 -8.10 -0.34 8.37
C SER A 89 -8.01 -1.78 8.85
N VAL A 90 -6.99 -2.11 9.66
CA VAL A 90 -6.85 -3.42 10.29
C VAL A 90 -8.01 -3.71 11.24
N ALA A 91 -8.42 -2.72 12.05
CA ALA A 91 -9.55 -2.88 12.96
C ALA A 91 -10.87 -3.11 12.22
N ALA A 92 -11.15 -2.33 11.17
CA ALA A 92 -12.34 -2.48 10.35
C ALA A 92 -12.37 -3.83 9.63
N ALA A 93 -11.24 -4.25 9.04
CA ALA A 93 -11.13 -5.55 8.38
C ALA A 93 -11.34 -6.70 9.35
N ALA A 94 -10.73 -6.67 10.54
CA ALA A 94 -10.91 -7.71 11.55
C ALA A 94 -12.38 -7.83 12.00
N ALA A 95 -13.07 -6.71 12.20
CA ALA A 95 -14.50 -6.72 12.52
C ALA A 95 -15.33 -7.33 11.37
N TRP A 96 -15.07 -6.93 10.14
CA TRP A 96 -15.76 -7.44 8.95
C TRP A 96 -15.60 -8.96 8.77
N VAL A 97 -14.40 -9.48 9.06
CA VAL A 97 -14.07 -10.91 9.03
C VAL A 97 -14.74 -11.67 10.17
N ALA A 98 -14.71 -11.12 11.40
CA ALA A 98 -15.33 -11.74 12.57
C ALA A 98 -16.84 -11.94 12.37
N ASP A 99 -17.53 -10.95 11.80
CA ASP A 99 -18.96 -11.02 11.46
C ASP A 99 -19.28 -12.12 10.43
N ARG A 100 -18.27 -12.68 9.77
CA ARG A 100 -18.37 -13.71 8.73
C ARG A 100 -17.77 -15.06 9.13
N GLY A 101 -17.53 -15.26 10.43
CA GLY A 101 -17.08 -16.54 10.98
C GLY A 101 -15.55 -16.69 11.11
N GLY A 102 -14.78 -15.64 10.84
CA GLY A 102 -13.36 -15.56 11.20
C GLY A 102 -12.40 -16.19 10.17
N ALA A 103 -12.72 -17.35 9.59
CA ALA A 103 -11.80 -18.03 8.68
C ALA A 103 -11.55 -17.26 7.37
N VAL A 104 -10.27 -17.07 7.01
CA VAL A 104 -9.85 -16.31 5.82
C VAL A 104 -8.73 -17.01 5.05
N ALA A 105 -8.84 -17.04 3.73
CA ALA A 105 -7.71 -17.28 2.83
C ALA A 105 -6.95 -15.96 2.62
N VAL A 106 -5.66 -16.01 2.31
CA VAL A 106 -4.87 -14.77 2.11
C VAL A 106 -4.02 -14.81 0.86
N ALA A 107 -3.93 -13.66 0.19
CA ALA A 107 -2.92 -13.44 -0.82
C ALA A 107 -1.54 -13.31 -0.15
N PRO A 108 -0.45 -13.72 -0.83
CA PRO A 108 0.88 -13.67 -0.26
C PRO A 108 1.35 -12.23 0.07
N SER A 109 2.23 -12.14 1.07
CA SER A 109 3.14 -11.00 1.29
C SER A 109 2.50 -9.63 1.58
N SER A 110 1.44 -9.57 2.38
CA SER A 110 0.85 -8.29 2.85
C SER A 110 1.01 -8.09 4.35
N SER A 111 1.81 -7.09 4.75
CA SER A 111 2.04 -6.76 6.16
C SER A 111 0.78 -6.25 6.88
N VAL A 112 -0.16 -5.63 6.16
CA VAL A 112 -1.45 -5.21 6.72
C VAL A 112 -2.38 -6.41 6.91
N VAL A 113 -2.36 -7.39 6.02
CA VAL A 113 -3.11 -8.65 6.19
C VAL A 113 -2.55 -9.46 7.35
N SER A 114 -1.22 -9.56 7.50
CA SER A 114 -0.60 -10.20 8.67
C SER A 114 -1.05 -9.58 9.99
N GLN A 115 -1.25 -8.25 10.04
CA GLN A 115 -1.77 -7.57 11.23
C GLN A 115 -3.25 -7.88 11.47
N VAL A 116 -4.07 -8.05 10.42
CA VAL A 116 -5.46 -8.51 10.57
C VAL A 116 -5.49 -9.92 11.16
N LEU A 117 -4.70 -10.85 10.62
CA LEU A 117 -4.60 -12.22 11.15
C LEU A 117 -4.14 -12.24 12.62
N ALA A 118 -3.12 -11.45 12.96
CA ALA A 118 -2.64 -11.33 14.34
C ALA A 118 -3.75 -10.82 15.28
N ARG A 119 -4.59 -9.89 14.82
CA ARG A 119 -5.73 -9.37 15.58
C ARG A 119 -6.87 -10.38 15.74
N LEU A 120 -7.09 -11.23 14.73
CA LEU A 120 -8.08 -12.30 14.78
C LEU A 120 -7.65 -13.48 15.66
N GLY A 121 -6.34 -13.62 15.91
CA GLY A 121 -5.79 -14.67 16.78
C GLY A 121 -5.68 -16.05 16.11
N HIS A 122 -5.86 -16.14 14.79
CA HIS A 122 -5.69 -17.36 14.02
C HIS A 122 -5.02 -17.09 12.67
N GLY A 123 -4.44 -18.13 12.07
CA GLY A 123 -3.79 -18.07 10.77
C GLY A 123 -4.77 -18.13 9.58
N PRO A 124 -4.24 -18.15 8.35
CA PRO A 124 -5.01 -18.44 7.15
C PRO A 124 -5.63 -19.84 7.20
N ASP A 125 -6.77 -20.02 6.53
CA ASP A 125 -7.49 -21.28 6.44
C ASP A 125 -7.84 -21.59 4.98
N ASP A 126 -7.46 -22.78 4.50
CA ASP A 126 -7.74 -23.25 3.14
C ASP A 126 -9.24 -23.54 2.91
N GLY A 127 -10.02 -23.75 3.98
CA GLY A 127 -11.47 -23.92 3.97
C GLY A 127 -12.26 -22.61 4.10
N ALA A 128 -11.59 -21.46 4.07
CA ALA A 128 -12.22 -20.16 4.29
C ALA A 128 -13.27 -19.79 3.22
N ALA A 129 -14.36 -19.18 3.67
CA ALA A 129 -15.43 -18.69 2.80
C ALA A 129 -15.17 -17.29 2.21
N ILE A 130 -14.17 -16.59 2.75
CA ILE A 130 -13.77 -15.23 2.36
C ILE A 130 -12.25 -15.14 2.30
N ALA A 131 -11.73 -14.13 1.62
CA ALA A 131 -10.30 -13.91 1.52
C ALA A 131 -9.88 -12.48 1.84
N LEU A 132 -8.61 -12.31 2.21
CA LEU A 132 -7.96 -11.03 2.44
C LEU A 132 -6.81 -10.81 1.45
N ALA A 133 -6.73 -9.59 0.93
CA ALA A 133 -5.59 -9.14 0.13
C ALA A 133 -5.12 -7.76 0.60
N GLY A 134 -3.84 -7.47 0.38
CA GLY A 134 -3.36 -6.08 0.38
C GLY A 134 -3.58 -5.41 -0.98
N ALA A 135 -3.01 -4.22 -1.11
CA ALA A 135 -2.83 -3.56 -2.40
C ALA A 135 -1.48 -2.84 -2.43
N ASP A 136 -0.80 -2.85 -3.57
CA ASP A 136 0.41 -2.06 -3.80
C ASP A 136 0.08 -0.68 -4.36
N ALA A 137 -0.96 -0.59 -5.18
CA ALA A 137 -1.62 0.64 -5.63
C ALA A 137 -3.09 0.38 -5.98
N ILE A 138 -3.92 1.42 -5.94
CA ILE A 138 -5.30 1.40 -6.40
C ILE A 138 -5.54 2.63 -7.27
N GLY A 139 -5.96 2.39 -8.51
CA GLY A 139 -6.37 3.43 -9.44
C GLY A 139 -7.90 3.50 -9.55
N PRO A 140 -8.43 4.30 -10.49
CA PRO A 140 -9.87 4.50 -10.64
C PRO A 140 -10.69 3.23 -10.95
N ALA A 141 -10.09 2.23 -11.60
CA ALA A 141 -10.80 1.04 -12.07
C ALA A 141 -10.13 -0.28 -11.66
N GLU A 142 -8.89 -0.23 -11.16
CA GLU A 142 -8.05 -1.41 -10.99
C GLU A 142 -7.21 -1.31 -9.70
N VAL A 143 -6.90 -2.47 -9.14
CA VAL A 143 -5.90 -2.66 -8.10
C VAL A 143 -4.65 -3.23 -8.76
N LEU A 144 -3.48 -2.71 -8.38
CA LEU A 144 -2.19 -3.30 -8.65
C LEU A 144 -1.75 -4.04 -7.38
N ASN A 145 -1.51 -5.34 -7.49
CA ASN A 145 -1.03 -6.15 -6.37
C ASN A 145 -0.14 -7.30 -6.87
N ILE A 146 0.52 -8.00 -5.95
CA ILE A 146 1.35 -9.16 -6.28
C ILE A 146 0.54 -10.29 -6.95
N LYS A 147 1.20 -11.05 -7.84
CA LYS A 147 0.65 -12.23 -8.51
C LYS A 147 -0.01 -13.22 -7.55
N GLY A 148 -1.15 -13.77 -7.98
CA GLY A 148 -1.96 -14.73 -7.22
C GLY A 148 -3.14 -14.09 -6.50
N THR A 149 -3.21 -12.76 -6.49
CA THR A 149 -4.34 -12.02 -5.91
C THR A 149 -5.59 -12.12 -6.80
N ALA A 150 -5.42 -12.11 -8.12
CA ALA A 150 -6.49 -12.26 -9.09
C ALA A 150 -7.16 -13.64 -9.00
N GLU A 151 -6.34 -14.69 -8.86
CA GLU A 151 -6.83 -16.06 -8.67
C GLU A 151 -7.62 -16.19 -7.37
N LEU A 152 -7.12 -15.58 -6.29
CA LEU A 152 -7.83 -15.55 -5.01
C LEU A 152 -9.18 -14.85 -5.11
N ALA A 153 -9.22 -13.67 -5.73
CA ALA A 153 -10.44 -12.88 -5.92
C ALA A 153 -11.46 -13.56 -6.83
N ALA A 154 -11.01 -14.35 -7.81
CA ALA A 154 -11.90 -15.14 -8.66
C ALA A 154 -12.55 -16.32 -7.91
N ARG A 155 -11.88 -16.85 -6.89
CA ARG A 155 -12.35 -18.01 -6.12
C ARG A 155 -13.23 -17.65 -4.93
N LEU A 156 -12.91 -16.55 -4.24
CA LEU A 156 -13.53 -16.19 -2.97
C LEU A 156 -13.89 -14.70 -2.92
N PRO A 157 -15.01 -14.32 -2.26
CA PRO A 157 -15.28 -12.94 -1.90
C PRO A 157 -14.09 -12.37 -1.12
N THR A 158 -13.38 -11.43 -1.75
CA THR A 158 -12.09 -10.92 -1.24
C THR A 158 -12.23 -9.48 -0.75
N LEU A 159 -11.80 -9.23 0.48
CA LEU A 159 -11.64 -7.90 1.05
C LEU A 159 -10.20 -7.41 0.83
N VAL A 160 -10.05 -6.25 0.19
CA VAL A 160 -8.76 -5.55 0.11
C VAL A 160 -8.57 -4.71 1.37
N VAL A 161 -7.44 -4.87 2.07
CA VAL A 161 -7.08 -4.08 3.26
C VAL A 161 -5.95 -3.14 2.90
N THR A 162 -6.19 -1.83 3.02
CA THR A 162 -5.28 -0.81 2.48
C THR A 162 -5.46 0.55 3.16
N THR A 163 -4.71 1.55 2.75
CA THR A 163 -4.85 2.94 3.19
C THR A 163 -4.98 3.91 2.01
N SER A 164 -5.41 5.15 2.26
CA SER A 164 -5.49 6.21 1.23
C SER A 164 -4.16 6.48 0.53
N LEU A 165 -3.02 6.22 1.19
CA LEU A 165 -1.69 6.31 0.58
C LEU A 165 -1.47 5.31 -0.58
N LYS A 166 -2.36 4.33 -0.76
CA LYS A 166 -2.35 3.43 -1.93
C LYS A 166 -3.16 3.95 -3.11
N LEU A 167 -4.00 4.96 -2.92
CA LEU A 167 -4.82 5.52 -3.99
C LEU A 167 -3.99 6.46 -4.85
N VAL A 168 -4.12 6.37 -6.17
CA VAL A 168 -3.43 7.24 -7.13
C VAL A 168 -4.34 7.55 -8.33
N PRO A 169 -4.17 8.71 -9.00
CA PRO A 169 -4.94 9.02 -10.19
C PRO A 169 -4.62 8.06 -11.33
N GLY A 170 -5.55 7.93 -12.29
CA GLY A 170 -5.41 7.02 -13.42
C GLY A 170 -4.13 7.24 -14.25
N SER A 171 -3.70 8.49 -14.41
CA SER A 171 -2.48 8.87 -15.13
C SER A 171 -1.19 8.37 -14.47
N VAL A 172 -1.19 8.26 -13.14
CA VAL A 172 -0.10 7.68 -12.35
C VAL A 172 -0.22 6.17 -12.37
N PHE A 173 -1.41 5.65 -12.08
CA PHE A 173 -1.67 4.21 -12.02
C PHE A 173 -1.28 3.48 -13.31
N SER A 174 -1.50 4.08 -14.49
CA SER A 174 -1.13 3.49 -15.78
C SER A 174 0.38 3.27 -15.96
N ARG A 175 1.21 3.97 -15.18
CA ARG A 175 2.68 3.89 -15.24
C ARG A 175 3.25 2.98 -14.15
N LEU A 176 2.47 2.67 -13.12
CA LEU A 176 2.90 1.78 -12.04
C LEU A 176 2.96 0.33 -12.52
N GLY A 177 3.97 -0.40 -12.06
CA GLY A 177 4.07 -1.84 -12.33
C GLY A 177 5.49 -2.39 -12.27
N ALA A 178 5.57 -3.71 -12.23
CA ALA A 178 6.78 -4.54 -12.32
C ALA A 178 6.34 -5.99 -12.64
N PRO A 179 7.24 -6.86 -13.13
CA PRO A 179 6.86 -8.24 -13.52
C PRO A 179 6.23 -9.12 -12.42
N VAL A 180 6.36 -8.72 -11.16
CA VAL A 180 5.80 -9.42 -9.98
C VAL A 180 4.34 -9.03 -9.70
N PHE A 181 3.86 -7.92 -10.26
CA PHE A 181 2.51 -7.42 -10.05
C PHE A 181 1.57 -7.83 -11.17
N GLU A 182 0.29 -7.82 -10.87
CA GLU A 182 -0.82 -7.96 -11.79
C GLU A 182 -1.84 -6.85 -11.57
N ARG A 183 -2.61 -6.54 -12.62
CA ARG A 183 -3.70 -5.55 -12.59
C ARG A 183 -5.02 -6.28 -12.51
N ILE A 184 -5.84 -5.91 -11.54
CA ILE A 184 -7.07 -6.61 -11.20
C ILE A 184 -8.21 -5.59 -11.19
N PRO A 185 -9.30 -5.81 -11.95
CA PRO A 185 -10.44 -4.90 -11.89
C PRO A 185 -10.97 -4.75 -10.47
N LEU A 186 -11.26 -3.53 -10.03
CA LEU A 186 -11.80 -3.26 -8.68
C LEU A 186 -13.07 -4.08 -8.41
N ARG A 187 -13.91 -4.27 -9.44
CA ARG A 187 -15.13 -5.08 -9.40
C ARG A 187 -14.91 -6.58 -9.10
N ALA A 188 -13.67 -7.07 -9.13
CA ALA A 188 -13.35 -8.45 -8.77
C ALA A 188 -13.32 -8.65 -7.25
N PHE A 189 -13.23 -7.57 -6.47
CA PHE A 189 -13.20 -7.62 -5.01
C PHE A 189 -14.60 -7.41 -4.44
N ALA A 190 -14.85 -7.99 -3.26
CA ALA A 190 -16.14 -7.87 -2.58
C ALA A 190 -16.27 -6.53 -1.84
N ALA A 191 -15.17 -6.03 -1.28
CA ALA A 191 -15.12 -4.76 -0.54
C ALA A 191 -13.66 -4.29 -0.38
N VAL A 192 -13.50 -3.06 0.11
CA VAL A 192 -12.20 -2.49 0.49
C VAL A 192 -12.27 -1.90 1.90
N ALA A 193 -11.39 -2.33 2.81
CA ALA A 193 -11.13 -1.66 4.07
C ALA A 193 -10.11 -0.53 3.85
N LEU A 194 -10.56 0.72 3.94
CA LEU A 194 -9.80 1.93 3.66
C LEU A 194 -9.95 2.92 4.82
N ASP A 195 -8.86 3.19 5.51
CA ASP A 195 -8.74 4.17 6.61
C ASP A 195 -9.79 4.02 7.73
N GLY A 196 -10.29 2.79 7.93
CA GLY A 196 -11.31 2.45 8.93
C GLY A 196 -12.73 2.28 8.39
N GLU A 197 -12.96 2.54 7.10
CA GLU A 197 -14.24 2.31 6.44
C GLU A 197 -14.23 1.01 5.64
N ILE A 198 -15.35 0.29 5.59
CA ILE A 198 -15.58 -0.77 4.60
C ILE A 198 -16.38 -0.17 3.45
N LEU A 199 -15.77 -0.11 2.27
CA LEU A 199 -16.30 0.58 1.10
C LEU A 199 -16.56 -0.39 -0.04
N ASP A 200 -17.51 0.00 -0.89
CA ASP A 200 -17.66 -0.60 -2.22
C ASP A 200 -16.42 -0.30 -3.07
N PRO A 201 -15.90 -1.27 -3.86
CA PRO A 201 -14.73 -1.02 -4.70
C PRO A 201 -14.90 0.12 -5.70
N ALA A 202 -16.11 0.37 -6.22
CA ALA A 202 -16.38 1.49 -7.10
C ALA A 202 -16.24 2.84 -6.39
N ASP A 203 -16.58 2.92 -5.09
CA ASP A 203 -16.42 4.12 -4.28
C ASP A 203 -14.95 4.45 -4.08
N VAL A 204 -14.12 3.43 -3.84
CA VAL A 204 -12.67 3.57 -3.76
C VAL A 204 -12.09 4.04 -5.10
N GLY A 205 -12.58 3.47 -6.22
CA GLY A 205 -12.21 3.93 -7.56
C GLY A 205 -12.53 5.41 -7.79
N ARG A 206 -13.70 5.89 -7.34
CA ARG A 206 -14.06 7.32 -7.42
C ARG A 206 -13.15 8.18 -6.54
N ARG A 207 -12.81 7.73 -5.33
CA ARG A 207 -11.83 8.43 -4.46
C ARG A 207 -10.47 8.54 -5.14
N ALA A 208 -9.97 7.45 -5.75
CA ALA A 208 -8.71 7.47 -6.49
C ALA A 208 -8.74 8.41 -7.71
N ALA A 209 -9.87 8.48 -8.41
CA ALA A 209 -10.06 9.40 -9.54
C ALA A 209 -10.06 10.88 -9.15
N ALA A 210 -10.46 11.20 -7.91
CA ALA A 210 -10.50 12.55 -7.40
C ALA A 210 -9.12 13.08 -6.95
N ILE A 211 -8.08 12.24 -6.91
CA ILE A 211 -6.73 12.65 -6.51
C ILE A 211 -6.09 13.44 -7.66
N GLY A 212 -5.72 14.70 -7.41
CA GLY A 212 -5.10 15.56 -8.41
C GLY A 212 -6.04 16.09 -9.50
N GLY A 213 -7.37 15.95 -9.29
CA GLY A 213 -8.41 16.65 -10.02
C GLY A 213 -8.76 17.99 -9.40
#